data_AF-A0A6J7KGS5-F1
#
_entry.id   AF-A0A6J7KGS5-F1
#
_cell.length_a   1.000
_cell.length_b   1.000
_cell.length_c   1.000
_cell.angle_alpha   90.00
_cell.angle_beta   90.00
_cell.angle_gamma   90.00
#
_symmetry.space_group_name_H-M   'P 1'
#
loop_
_entity.id
_entity.type
_entity.pdbx_description
1 polymer ?
#
loop_
_entity_poly.entity_id
_entity_poly.type
_entity_poly.pdbx_seq_one_letter_code
_entity_poly.pdbx_strand_id
1 'polypeptide(L)' 'MTTIEVDAPLLRMATPADDATGIASPSFAMIDKVTTVRRSNVGERIGHLDGAQMLELERRLMVFLGLAH' A
#
# COMPACT_ATOMS: atom_id res chain seq x y z
N MET A 1 6.48 -1.66 -0.90
CA MET A 1 5.83 -2.84 -0.28
C MET A 1 6.90 -3.76 0.28
N THR A 2 6.52 -4.67 1.16
CA THR A 2 7.42 -5.71 1.68
C THR A 2 6.62 -6.95 2.07
N THR A 3 7.21 -8.13 1.95
CA THR A 3 6.66 -9.40 2.46
C THR A 3 6.94 -9.57 3.95
N ILE A 4 7.81 -8.73 4.53
CA ILE A 4 8.17 -8.81 5.95
C ILE A 4 7.08 -8.17 6.80
N GLU A 5 6.44 -9.00 7.62
CA GLU A 5 5.50 -8.57 8.65
C GLU A 5 6.23 -7.82 9.76
N VAL A 6 5.62 -6.71 10.19
CA VAL A 6 6.08 -5.88 11.32
C VAL A 6 4.82 -5.47 12.08
N ASP A 7 4.86 -5.56 13.41
CA ASP A 7 3.77 -5.14 14.28
C ASP A 7 3.67 -3.60 14.32
N ALA A 8 3.04 -3.06 13.28
CA ALA A 8 2.81 -1.64 13.09
C ALA A 8 1.48 -1.44 12.34
N PRO A 9 0.33 -1.67 13.00
CA PRO A 9 -0.97 -1.81 12.34
C PRO A 9 -1.41 -0.57 11.55
N LEU A 10 -0.98 0.63 11.95
CA LEU A 10 -1.24 1.86 11.19
C LEU A 10 -0.36 1.96 9.94
N LEU A 11 0.91 1.57 10.04
CA LEU A 11 1.92 1.78 8.98
C LEU A 11 2.00 0.62 7.99
N ARG A 12 1.47 -0.55 8.36
CA ARG A 12 1.50 -1.77 7.55
C ARG A 12 0.07 -2.17 7.21
N MET A 13 -0.32 -1.89 5.98
CA MET A 13 -1.58 -2.34 5.43
C MET A 13 -1.36 -3.67 4.72
N ALA A 14 -2.05 -4.71 5.16
CA ALA A 14 -2.00 -6.02 4.51
C ALA A 14 -2.55 -5.92 3.08
N THR A 15 -1.89 -6.61 2.15
CA THR A 15 -2.25 -6.73 0.75
C THR A 15 -2.22 -8.21 0.39
N PRO A 16 -3.38 -8.83 0.09
CA PRO A 16 -3.45 -10.24 -0.27
C PRO A 16 -2.75 -10.51 -1.61
N ALA A 17 -2.24 -11.72 -1.79
CA ALA A 17 -1.86 -12.25 -3.10
C ALA A 17 -3.08 -12.86 -3.76
N ASP A 18 -3.74 -12.09 -4.62
CA ASP A 18 -4.91 -12.51 -5.39
C ASP A 18 -4.81 -12.01 -6.83
N ASP A 19 -5.80 -12.37 -7.66
CA ASP A 19 -5.82 -11.99 -9.08
C ASP A 19 -5.93 -10.47 -9.29
N ALA A 20 -6.49 -9.73 -8.33
CA ALA A 20 -6.62 -8.29 -8.45
C ALA A 20 -5.28 -7.59 -8.18
N THR A 21 -4.60 -7.97 -7.10
CA THR A 21 -3.31 -7.38 -6.71
C THR A 21 -2.16 -7.86 -7.59
N GLY A 22 -2.24 -9.08 -8.12
CA GLY A 22 -1.25 -9.68 -9.02
C GLY A 22 0.12 -9.94 -8.37
N ILE A 23 0.22 -9.83 -7.04
CA ILE A 23 1.47 -10.06 -6.31
C ILE A 23 1.64 -11.54 -5.99
N ALA A 24 2.89 -12.02 -6.02
CA ALA A 24 3.19 -13.44 -5.84
C ALA A 24 3.08 -13.95 -4.40
N SER A 25 3.06 -13.05 -3.41
CA SER A 25 2.96 -13.42 -1.98
C SER A 25 2.23 -12.35 -1.18
N PRO A 26 1.47 -12.73 -0.14
CA PRO A 26 0.87 -11.76 0.78
C PRO A 26 1.92 -10.77 1.27
N SER A 27 1.61 -9.49 1.18
CA SER A 27 2.58 -8.42 1.39
C SER A 27 1.95 -7.26 2.16
N PHE A 28 2.75 -6.26 2.48
CA PHE A 28 2.33 -5.08 3.21
C PHE A 28 2.67 -3.81 2.42
N ALA A 29 1.68 -2.96 2.19
CA ALA A 29 1.88 -1.58 1.81
C ALA A 29 2.40 -0.79 3.03
N MET A 30 3.47 0.00 2.82
CA MET A 30 4.14 0.77 3.87
C MET A 30 3.70 2.23 3.76
N ILE A 31 2.87 2.67 4.71
CA ILE A 31 2.27 4.01 4.71
C ILE A 31 3.33 5.10 4.94
N ASP A 32 4.37 4.80 5.72
CA ASP A 32 5.47 5.73 6.01
C ASP A 32 6.46 5.93 4.84
N LYS A 33 6.31 5.16 3.75
CA LYS A 33 7.24 5.15 2.61
C LYS A 33 6.64 5.74 1.33
N VAL A 34 5.63 6.60 1.45
CA VAL A 34 5.12 7.33 0.27
C VAL A 34 6.16 8.31 -0.24
N THR A 35 6.50 8.18 -1.52
CA THR A 35 7.49 9.03 -2.19
C THR A 35 7.09 9.26 -3.64
N THR A 36 7.52 10.38 -4.20
CA THR A 36 7.38 10.66 -5.63
C THR A 36 8.45 9.93 -6.43
N VAL A 37 8.07 9.29 -7.53
CA VAL A 37 9.00 8.65 -8.48
C VAL A 37 8.86 9.26 -9.87
N ARG A 38 9.94 9.26 -10.65
CA ARG A 38 9.87 9.65 -12.08
C ARG A 38 9.03 8.64 -12.85
N ARG A 39 8.24 9.12 -13.83
CA ARG A 39 7.38 8.25 -14.65
C ARG A 39 8.17 7.16 -15.39
N SER A 40 9.42 7.46 -15.80
CA SER A 40 10.34 6.49 -16.42
C SER A 40 10.72 5.31 -15.52
N ASN A 41 10.56 5.44 -14.19
CA ASN A 41 10.84 4.37 -13.23
C ASN A 41 9.61 3.47 -13.01
N VAL A 42 8.45 3.80 -13.58
CA VAL A 42 7.24 2.98 -13.46
C VAL A 42 7.25 1.96 -14.59
N GLY A 43 7.36 0.68 -14.23
CA GLY A 43 7.31 -0.44 -15.17
C GLY A 43 5.88 -0.85 -15.55
N GLU A 44 5.74 -2.13 -15.89
CA GLU A 44 4.44 -2.75 -16.19
C GLU A 44 3.51 -2.76 -14.97
N ARG A 45 2.20 -2.74 -15.23
CA ARG A 45 1.18 -2.86 -14.19
C ARG A 45 1.16 -4.29 -13.66
N ILE A 46 1.41 -4.46 -12.36
CA ILE A 46 1.33 -5.75 -11.67
C ILE A 46 -0.14 -6.13 -11.38
N GLY A 47 -0.91 -5.16 -10.88
CA GLY A 47 -2.31 -5.34 -10.52
C GLY A 47 -2.91 -4.03 -10.02
N HIS A 48 -3.93 -4.10 -9.17
CA HIS A 48 -4.59 -2.96 -8.56
C HIS A 48 -5.11 -3.30 -7.16
N LEU A 49 -5.30 -2.25 -6.35
CA LEU A 49 -6.10 -2.33 -5.14
C LEU A 49 -7.55 -2.00 -5.49
N ASP A 50 -8.49 -2.70 -4.87
CA ASP A 50 -9.91 -2.37 -5.00
C ASP A 50 -10.26 -1.06 -4.30
N GLY A 51 -11.51 -0.59 -4.46
CA GLY A 51 -11.95 0.68 -3.88
C GLY A 51 -11.93 0.71 -2.34
N ALA A 52 -12.20 -0.42 -1.67
CA ALA A 52 -12.18 -0.49 -0.21
C ALA A 52 -10.73 -0.44 0.32
N GLN A 53 -9.83 -1.14 -0.36
CA GLN A 53 -8.40 -1.12 -0.09
C GLN A 53 -7.81 0.28 -0.32
N MET A 54 -8.19 0.95 -1.42
CA MET A 54 -7.77 2.33 -1.70
C MET A 54 -8.27 3.29 -0.63
N LEU A 55 -9.53 3.17 -0.20
CA LEU A 55 -10.09 3.99 0.87
C LEU A 55 -9.36 3.79 2.21
N GLU A 56 -9.03 2.55 2.55
CA GLU A 56 -8.25 2.23 3.76
C GLU A 56 -6.84 2.81 3.69
N LEU A 57 -6.18 2.72 2.52
CA LEU A 57 -4.88 3.34 2.26
C LEU A 57 -4.93 4.86 2.48
N GLU A 58 -5.92 5.54 1.89
CA GLU A 58 -6.13 6.98 2.03
C GLU A 58 -6.36 7.39 3.49
N ARG A 59 -7.20 6.64 4.23
CA ARG A 59 -7.47 6.91 5.66
C ARG A 59 -6.21 6.83 6.49
N ARG A 60 -5.41 5.78 6.31
CA ARG A 60 -4.14 5.62 7.04
C ARG A 60 -3.15 6.72 6.70
N LEU A 61 -3.11 7.14 5.44
CA LEU A 61 -2.28 8.28 5.02
C LEU A 61 -2.71 9.57 5.69
N MET A 62 -4.02 9.86 5.75
CA MET A 62 -4.51 11.04 6.45
C MET A 62 -4.15 11.04 7.93
N VAL A 63 -4.24 9.89 8.61
CA VAL A 63 -3.82 9.75 10.02
C VAL A 63 -2.30 9.93 10.16
N PHE A 64 -1.51 9.26 9.33
CA PHE A 64 -0.04 9.34 9.36
C PHE A 64 0.48 10.76 9.11
N LEU A 65 -0.16 11.50 8.21
CA LEU A 65 0.20 12.88 7.88
C LEU A 65 -0.40 13.91 8.84
N GLY A 66 -1.20 13.50 9.83
CA GLY A 66 -1.85 14.41 10.78
C GLY A 66 -2.97 15.25 10.15
N LEU A 67 -3.56 14.79 9.05
CA LEU A 67 -4.64 15.47 8.32
C LEU A 67 -6.04 15.03 8.80
N ALA A 68 -6.16 13.87 9.45
CA ALA A 68 -7.40 13.42 10.06
C ALA A 68 -7.66 14.18 11.37
N HIS A 69 -8.68 15.03 11.38
CA HIS A 69 -9.20 15.77 12.54
C HIS A 69 -10.72 15.85 12.49
#